data_AF-K2Q275-F1
#
_entry.id   AF-K2Q275-F1
#
_cell.length_a   1.000
_cell.length_b   1.000
_cell.length_c   1.000
_cell.angle_alpha   90.00
_cell.angle_beta   90.00
_cell.angle_gamma   90.00
#
_symmetry.space_group_name_H-M   'P 1'
#
loop_
_entity.id
_entity.type
_entity.pdbx_description
1 polymer ?
#
loop_
_entity_poly.entity_id
_entity_poly.type
_entity_poly.pdbx_seq_one_letter_code
_entity_poly.pdbx_strand_id
1 'polypeptide(L)'
;MRLSILSLTLAALAGSSFAVNAADGAYKEFKSWQVSCSQTLSCSMRQFISDSPVSGFELQRSGLPEAPVALLISPSETALLEGEGEIAVAISIDGGAPVSFQNGDIAVDANAAALSLSGDFIGNGLIDSLKNGTTAKITISRGQMTAEGEIPLAGAAASLLFIDEFQRRVGHLDAMSAKGDKAPNPPPPVSDIRRFSDFPETVRARFADGGECAETEETMLEGNALAHKLAEEQTLYVTPCGMGGAYNFPYAVFVDVYGTVSTLPFPTMQEGAPSATTSAFNLSYDYEAKTFSAFFKGRGVGDCGTFNEWKLAEGAIGPQLVLVEEAFRDCPAEIDENETIDLQNWPKTWPLR
;
A
#
# COMPACT_ATOMS: atom_id res chain seq x y z
N MET A 1 -47.54 27.10 21.30
CA MET A 1 -47.00 25.73 21.25
C MET A 1 -45.83 25.73 20.29
N ARG A 2 -44.60 25.83 20.79
CA ARG A 2 -43.36 25.76 19.99
C ARG A 2 -42.93 24.29 19.98
N LEU A 3 -42.90 23.64 18.82
CA LEU A 3 -42.20 22.37 18.66
C LEU A 3 -40.82 22.67 18.06
N SER A 4 -39.80 22.54 18.89
CA SER A 4 -38.41 22.40 18.45
C SER A 4 -38.23 21.00 17.85
N ILE A 5 -37.74 20.91 16.62
CA ILE A 5 -37.21 19.66 16.07
C ILE A 5 -35.69 19.79 16.10
N LEU A 6 -35.08 18.99 16.97
CA LEU A 6 -33.63 18.79 17.08
C LEU A 6 -33.14 18.14 15.79
N SER A 7 -32.26 18.82 15.05
CA SER A 7 -31.47 18.19 13.99
C SER A 7 -30.33 17.41 14.64
N LEU A 8 -30.40 16.08 14.59
CA LEU A 8 -29.29 15.20 14.94
C LEU A 8 -28.28 15.23 13.78
N THR A 9 -27.17 15.93 13.95
CA THR A 9 -26.01 15.83 13.06
C THR A 9 -25.24 14.56 13.40
N LEU A 10 -25.43 13.51 12.60
CA LEU A 10 -24.63 12.30 12.65
C LEU A 10 -23.27 12.60 11.99
N ALA A 11 -22.22 12.76 12.79
CA ALA A 11 -20.85 12.91 12.29
C ALA A 11 -20.40 11.57 11.68
N ALA A 12 -20.36 11.49 10.35
CA ALA A 12 -19.74 10.39 9.65
C ALA A 12 -18.22 10.49 9.81
N LEU A 13 -17.64 9.68 10.69
CA LEU A 13 -16.20 9.40 10.68
C LEU A 13 -15.90 8.63 9.39
N ALA A 14 -15.33 9.33 8.40
CA ALA A 14 -14.69 8.70 7.27
C ALA A 14 -13.39 8.04 7.76
N GLY A 15 -13.50 6.82 8.31
CA GLY A 15 -12.35 5.96 8.52
C GLY A 15 -11.87 5.47 7.15
N SER A 16 -10.63 5.79 6.79
CA SER A 16 -9.95 5.18 5.65
C SER A 16 -9.93 3.67 5.87
N SER A 17 -10.73 2.93 5.09
CA SER A 17 -10.70 1.48 5.08
C SER A 17 -9.38 1.04 4.45
N PHE A 18 -8.35 0.87 5.27
CA PHE A 18 -7.20 0.06 4.87
C PHE A 18 -7.74 -1.35 4.59
N ALA A 19 -7.53 -1.83 3.36
CA ALA A 19 -7.67 -3.24 3.07
C ALA A 19 -6.89 -3.99 4.16
N VAL A 20 -7.55 -4.93 4.83
CA VAL A 20 -6.92 -5.79 5.83
C VAL A 20 -5.88 -6.63 5.10
N ASN A 21 -4.67 -6.08 4.98
CA ASN A 21 -3.50 -6.83 4.60
C ASN A 21 -3.27 -7.82 5.74
N ALA A 22 -3.60 -9.09 5.49
CA ALA A 22 -3.28 -10.20 6.36
C ALA A 22 -1.77 -10.49 6.33
N ALA A 23 -0.96 -9.47 6.64
CA ALA A 23 0.41 -9.58 7.08
C ALA A 23 0.52 -8.67 8.31
N ASP A 24 0.31 -9.25 9.49
CA ASP A 24 0.41 -8.61 10.82
C ASP A 24 1.80 -7.94 11.07
N GLY A 25 2.73 -8.08 10.12
CA GLY A 25 4.06 -7.46 10.12
C GLY A 25 4.29 -6.39 9.04
N ALA A 26 3.31 -6.00 8.23
CA ALA A 26 3.47 -4.95 7.22
C ALA A 26 3.23 -3.53 7.76
N TYR A 27 2.56 -3.41 8.91
CA TYR A 27 2.37 -2.15 9.63
C TYR A 27 2.97 -2.22 11.02
N LYS A 28 3.61 -1.15 11.49
CA LYS A 28 4.11 -1.06 12.86
C LYS A 28 4.19 0.37 13.36
N GLU A 29 3.96 0.55 14.65
CA GLU A 29 4.13 1.83 15.32
C GLU A 29 5.35 1.82 16.24
N PHE A 30 6.15 2.87 16.13
CA PHE A 30 7.29 3.12 17.00
C PHE A 30 7.14 4.50 17.61
N LYS A 31 6.57 4.55 18.82
CA LYS A 31 6.17 5.81 19.48
C LYS A 31 5.13 6.54 18.62
N SER A 32 5.44 7.74 18.11
CA SER A 32 4.54 8.49 17.22
C SER A 32 4.73 8.15 15.75
N TRP A 33 5.75 7.36 15.38
CA TRP A 33 6.00 7.00 13.98
C TRP A 33 5.15 5.82 13.56
N GLN A 34 4.47 5.96 12.44
CA GLN A 34 3.76 4.87 11.77
C GLN A 34 4.58 4.40 10.58
N VAL A 35 4.78 3.09 10.46
CA VAL A 35 5.48 2.47 9.33
C VAL A 35 4.54 1.53 8.63
N SER A 36 4.48 1.62 7.31
CA SER A 36 3.66 0.75 6.46
C SER A 36 4.47 0.28 5.27
N CYS A 37 4.41 -1.01 4.96
CA CYS A 37 5.07 -1.61 3.82
C CYS A 37 4.05 -2.38 2.96
N SER A 38 4.25 -2.37 1.65
CA SER A 38 3.48 -3.17 0.70
C SER A 38 4.17 -4.53 0.44
N GLN A 39 3.43 -5.44 -0.18
CA GLN A 39 3.94 -6.73 -0.62
C GLN A 39 5.04 -6.64 -1.69
N THR A 40 5.26 -5.47 -2.31
CA THR A 40 6.36 -5.22 -3.27
C THR A 40 7.63 -4.68 -2.58
N LEU A 41 7.67 -4.73 -1.24
CA LEU A 41 8.71 -4.18 -0.38
C LEU A 41 8.80 -2.65 -0.44
N SER A 42 7.77 -1.97 -0.96
CA SER A 42 7.66 -0.51 -0.90
C SER A 42 7.25 -0.10 0.51
N CYS A 43 8.03 0.74 1.18
CA CYS A 43 7.79 1.11 2.57
C CYS A 43 7.70 2.63 2.73
N SER A 44 6.91 3.05 3.71
CA SER A 44 6.94 4.41 4.22
C SER A 44 6.94 4.48 5.74
N MET A 45 7.57 5.52 6.28
CA MET A 45 7.44 5.91 7.69
C MET A 45 6.98 7.35 7.78
N ARG A 46 5.96 7.62 8.60
CA ARG A 46 5.30 8.93 8.66
C ARG A 46 4.96 9.40 10.05
N GLN A 47 4.84 10.72 10.17
CA GLN A 47 4.34 11.47 11.31
C GLN A 47 3.19 12.35 10.85
N PHE A 48 2.16 12.41 11.68
CA PHE A 48 1.10 13.41 11.58
C PHE A 48 1.17 14.32 12.79
N ILE A 49 1.24 15.63 12.55
CA ILE A 49 1.35 16.65 13.61
C ILE A 49 0.13 17.55 13.54
N SER A 50 -0.75 17.42 14.53
CA SER A 50 -1.89 18.33 14.68
C SER A 50 -1.43 19.72 15.10
N ASP A 51 -2.17 20.74 14.66
CA ASP A 51 -1.97 22.14 15.03
C ASP A 51 -0.55 22.70 14.73
N SER A 52 0.12 22.14 13.71
CA SER A 52 1.41 22.63 13.21
C SER A 52 1.30 23.17 11.79
N PRO A 53 2.05 24.22 11.40
CA PRO A 53 2.16 24.64 9.99
C PRO A 53 2.70 23.56 9.04
N VAL A 54 3.39 22.55 9.58
CA VAL A 54 3.76 21.31 8.88
C VAL A 54 3.02 20.15 9.52
N SER A 55 1.94 19.70 8.87
CA SER A 55 1.05 18.66 9.39
C SER A 55 1.55 17.24 9.15
N GLY A 56 2.50 17.05 8.23
CA GLY A 56 2.98 15.73 7.85
C GLY A 56 4.45 15.72 7.46
N PHE A 57 5.13 14.65 7.86
CA PHE A 57 6.44 14.28 7.36
C PHE A 57 6.44 12.78 7.07
N GLU A 58 6.81 12.41 5.86
CA GLU A 58 6.87 11.01 5.43
C GLU A 58 8.17 10.74 4.68
N LEU A 59 8.77 9.60 4.95
CA LEU A 59 9.87 9.04 4.19
C LEU A 59 9.33 7.83 3.43
N GLN A 60 9.55 7.79 2.12
CA GLN A 60 9.15 6.67 1.25
C GLN A 60 10.38 6.06 0.58
N ARG A 61 10.36 4.74 0.40
CA ARG A 61 11.37 4.01 -0.38
C ARG A 61 10.76 2.75 -1.01
N SER A 62 10.99 2.55 -2.30
CA SER A 62 10.57 1.31 -2.97
C SER A 62 11.48 0.13 -2.63
N GLY A 63 11.04 -1.09 -2.96
CA GLY A 63 11.80 -2.32 -2.76
C GLY A 63 13.01 -2.50 -3.70
N LEU A 64 13.16 -1.66 -4.72
CA LEU A 64 14.18 -1.83 -5.77
C LEU A 64 15.61 -1.59 -5.23
N PRO A 65 16.63 -2.29 -5.76
CA PRO A 65 18.02 -1.98 -5.47
C PRO A 65 18.29 -0.52 -5.82
N GLU A 66 19.10 0.16 -5.00
CA GLU A 66 19.42 1.58 -5.18
C GLU A 66 18.19 2.51 -5.21
N ALA A 67 17.01 2.04 -4.77
CA ALA A 67 15.82 2.86 -4.68
C ALA A 67 16.11 4.14 -3.89
N PRO A 68 15.91 5.33 -4.50
CA PRO A 68 16.11 6.58 -3.80
C PRO A 68 15.10 6.68 -2.67
N VAL A 69 15.51 7.37 -1.61
CA VAL A 69 14.58 7.81 -0.57
C VAL A 69 13.90 9.07 -1.08
N ALA A 70 12.57 9.14 -0.95
CA ALA A 70 11.80 10.36 -1.15
C ALA A 70 11.30 10.87 0.21
N LEU A 71 11.30 12.19 0.40
CA LEU A 71 10.68 12.81 1.57
C LEU A 71 9.45 13.58 1.12
N LEU A 72 8.31 13.33 1.76
CA LEU A 72 7.08 14.05 1.54
C LEU A 72 6.81 14.92 2.77
N ILE A 73 6.49 16.19 2.53
CA ILE A 73 6.17 17.17 3.57
C ILE A 73 4.79 17.74 3.27
N SER A 74 3.89 17.64 4.24
CA SER A 74 2.53 18.19 4.13
C SER A 74 2.46 19.52 4.86
N PRO A 75 2.43 20.67 4.17
CA PRO A 75 2.08 21.94 4.80
C PRO A 75 0.59 21.96 5.15
N SER A 76 0.24 22.60 6.26
CA SER A 76 -1.16 22.78 6.67
C SER A 76 -1.87 23.86 5.84
N GLU A 77 -1.11 24.82 5.31
CA GLU A 77 -1.64 25.89 4.47
C GLU A 77 -1.44 25.57 2.99
N THR A 78 -2.54 25.38 2.26
CA THR A 78 -2.53 25.09 0.81
C THR A 78 -1.95 26.23 -0.02
N ALA A 79 -1.93 27.45 0.51
CA ALA A 79 -1.33 28.62 -0.15
C ALA A 79 0.17 28.41 -0.48
N LEU A 80 0.89 27.61 0.31
CA LEU A 80 2.28 27.25 -0.01
C LEU A 80 2.40 26.35 -1.24
N LEU A 81 1.37 25.55 -1.54
CA LEU A 81 1.31 24.63 -2.68
C LEU A 81 0.84 25.35 -3.94
N GLU A 82 -0.11 26.28 -3.82
CA GLU A 82 -0.72 26.99 -4.95
C GLU A 82 -0.06 28.32 -5.30
N GLY A 83 0.78 28.86 -4.39
CA GLY A 83 1.39 30.19 -4.54
C GLY A 83 2.30 30.34 -5.76
N GLU A 84 2.69 31.56 -6.06
CA GLU A 84 3.69 31.85 -7.10
C GLU A 84 5.08 32.07 -6.47
N GLY A 85 6.13 31.88 -7.28
CA GLY A 85 7.53 32.09 -6.87
C GLY A 85 8.28 30.82 -6.49
N GLU A 86 9.59 30.98 -6.30
CA GLU A 86 10.50 29.89 -5.93
C GLU A 86 10.15 29.34 -4.56
N ILE A 87 10.08 28.01 -4.49
CA ILE A 87 9.89 27.26 -3.25
C ILE A 87 11.23 26.75 -2.73
N ALA A 88 11.42 26.82 -1.42
CA ALA A 88 12.55 26.24 -0.73
C ALA A 88 12.11 25.52 0.54
N VAL A 89 12.81 24.44 0.88
CA VAL A 89 12.63 23.72 2.15
C VAL A 89 13.98 23.60 2.83
N ALA A 90 14.03 23.85 4.14
CA ALA A 90 15.20 23.61 4.97
C ALA A 90 14.83 22.63 6.09
N ILE A 91 15.65 21.59 6.28
CA ILE A 91 15.49 20.61 7.36
C ILE A 91 16.73 20.68 8.24
N SER A 92 16.55 20.99 9.52
CA SER A 92 17.62 21.00 10.54
C SER A 92 17.30 20.03 11.66
N ILE A 93 18.31 19.30 12.14
CA ILE A 93 18.16 18.34 13.24
C ILE A 93 18.85 18.91 14.47
N ASP A 94 18.12 19.01 15.59
CA ASP A 94 18.64 19.49 16.88
C ASP A 94 19.39 20.84 16.81
N GLY A 95 18.95 21.74 15.91
CA GLY A 95 19.58 23.05 15.67
C GLY A 95 20.91 23.00 14.90
N GLY A 96 21.26 21.84 14.34
CA GLY A 96 22.41 21.69 13.44
C GLY A 96 22.24 22.43 12.10
N ALA A 97 23.29 22.39 11.27
CA ALA A 97 23.25 23.02 9.94
C ALA A 97 22.12 22.43 9.08
N PRO A 98 21.27 23.26 8.46
CA PRO A 98 20.15 22.76 7.67
C PRO A 98 20.61 22.14 6.36
N VAL A 99 19.94 21.07 5.96
CA VAL A 99 19.93 20.59 4.57
C VAL A 99 18.85 21.37 3.82
N SER A 100 19.25 22.08 2.77
CA SER A 100 18.36 22.97 2.02
C SER A 100 18.05 22.40 0.63
N PHE A 101 16.79 22.52 0.25
CA PHE A 101 16.21 22.10 -1.03
C PHE A 101 15.65 23.33 -1.73
N GLN A 102 15.96 23.48 -3.01
CA GLN A 102 15.48 24.60 -3.82
C GLN A 102 14.44 24.08 -4.82
N ASN A 103 13.89 24.99 -5.63
CA ASN A 103 12.80 24.69 -6.57
C ASN A 103 13.08 23.48 -7.50
N GLY A 104 14.34 23.21 -7.86
CA GLY A 104 14.70 22.06 -8.69
C GLY A 104 14.63 20.70 -7.97
N ASP A 105 14.66 20.69 -6.64
CA ASP A 105 14.66 19.50 -5.80
C ASP A 105 13.24 19.15 -5.30
N ILE A 106 12.25 20.01 -5.58
CA ILE A 106 10.92 19.99 -4.98
C ILE A 106 9.86 19.83 -6.07
N ALA A 107 9.11 18.73 -6.00
CA ALA A 107 7.88 18.53 -6.75
C ALA A 107 6.68 18.88 -5.87
N VAL A 108 5.78 19.72 -6.37
CA VAL A 108 4.53 20.08 -5.66
C VAL A 108 3.42 19.16 -6.15
N ASP A 109 2.78 18.45 -5.23
CA ASP A 109 1.55 17.70 -5.47
C ASP A 109 0.40 18.37 -4.73
N ALA A 110 -0.33 19.24 -5.45
CA ALA A 110 -1.46 19.96 -4.88
C ALA A 110 -2.64 19.04 -4.53
N ASN A 111 -2.80 17.91 -5.23
CA ASN A 111 -3.87 16.96 -4.96
C ASN A 111 -3.59 16.15 -3.68
N ALA A 112 -2.34 15.76 -3.48
CA ALA A 112 -1.89 15.07 -2.27
C ALA A 112 -1.59 16.04 -1.10
N ALA A 113 -1.76 17.35 -1.30
CA ALA A 113 -1.40 18.40 -0.36
C ALA A 113 0.05 18.26 0.18
N ALA A 114 1.00 17.92 -0.70
CA ALA A 114 2.34 17.54 -0.31
C ALA A 114 3.44 18.14 -1.20
N LEU A 115 4.62 18.32 -0.60
CA LEU A 115 5.88 18.61 -1.27
C LEU A 115 6.73 17.35 -1.28
N SER A 116 7.09 16.86 -2.47
CA SER A 116 8.01 15.75 -2.64
C SER A 116 9.43 16.28 -2.85
N LEU A 117 10.33 15.95 -1.93
CA LEU A 117 11.74 16.30 -2.00
C LEU A 117 12.53 15.14 -2.58
N SER A 118 13.42 15.46 -3.52
CA SER A 118 14.37 14.51 -4.11
C SER A 118 15.80 14.87 -3.70
N GLY A 119 16.64 13.87 -3.42
CA GLY A 119 18.05 14.07 -3.11
C GLY A 119 18.73 12.81 -2.58
N ASP A 120 20.06 12.86 -2.48
CA ASP A 120 20.83 11.79 -1.84
C ASP A 120 20.81 11.95 -0.31
N PHE A 121 19.65 11.70 0.30
CA PHE A 121 19.44 11.84 1.75
C PHE A 121 20.31 10.89 2.58
N ILE A 122 20.74 9.77 2.00
CA ILE A 122 21.61 8.80 2.65
C ILE A 122 23.05 9.32 2.61
N GLY A 123 23.54 9.72 1.43
CA GLY A 123 24.93 10.17 1.25
C GLY A 123 25.22 11.54 1.86
N ASN A 124 24.23 12.43 1.94
CA ASN A 124 24.38 13.73 2.60
C ASN A 124 24.25 13.67 4.14
N GLY A 125 23.96 12.49 4.71
CA GLY A 125 23.87 12.26 6.15
C GLY A 125 22.55 12.69 6.80
N LEU A 126 21.53 13.10 6.04
CA LEU A 126 20.22 13.46 6.59
C LEU A 126 19.54 12.26 7.27
N ILE A 127 19.59 11.08 6.67
CA ILE A 127 19.05 9.85 7.29
C ILE A 127 19.76 9.51 8.59
N ASP A 128 21.09 9.64 8.63
CA ASP A 128 21.87 9.41 9.86
C ASP A 128 21.55 10.46 10.92
N SER A 129 21.27 11.70 10.53
CA SER A 129 20.84 12.76 11.45
C SER A 129 19.43 12.49 12.00
N LEU A 130 18.46 12.11 11.16
CA LEU A 130 17.11 11.73 11.58
C LEU A 130 17.11 10.54 12.55
N LYS A 131 17.98 9.56 12.31
CA LYS A 131 18.15 8.38 13.16
C LYS A 131 18.68 8.73 14.55
N ASN A 132 19.63 9.65 14.64
CA ASN A 132 20.36 9.95 15.89
C ASN A 132 19.84 11.18 16.63
N GLY A 133 19.01 12.00 16.00
CA GLY A 133 18.52 13.25 16.55
C GLY A 133 17.28 13.12 17.43
N THR A 134 16.85 14.25 18.01
CA THR A 134 15.66 14.32 18.87
C THR A 134 14.49 15.04 18.22
N THR A 135 14.75 16.12 17.48
CA THR A 135 13.73 16.93 16.79
C THR A 135 14.25 17.39 15.44
N ALA A 136 13.44 17.22 14.39
CA ALA A 136 13.66 17.86 13.10
C ALA A 136 12.83 19.14 13.00
N LYS A 137 13.47 20.28 12.76
CA LYS A 137 12.79 21.52 12.38
C LYS A 137 12.74 21.62 10.86
N ILE A 138 11.55 21.78 10.32
CA ILE A 138 11.27 21.97 8.89
C ILE A 138 10.81 23.41 8.69
N THR A 139 11.46 24.11 7.77
CA THR A 139 11.05 25.44 7.32
C THR A 139 10.75 25.39 5.83
N ILE A 140 9.53 25.77 5.44
CA ILE A 140 9.09 25.88 4.06
C ILE A 140 8.94 27.35 3.74
N SER A 141 9.53 27.82 2.64
CA SER A 141 9.43 29.20 2.20
C SER A 141 9.02 29.27 0.73
N ARG A 142 8.09 30.18 0.41
CA ARG A 142 7.70 30.49 -0.96
C ARG A 142 7.34 31.97 -1.09
N GLY A 143 8.18 32.72 -1.80
CA GLY A 143 8.06 34.18 -1.84
C GLY A 143 8.15 34.81 -0.44
N GLN A 144 7.07 35.45 0.03
CA GLN A 144 6.99 36.03 1.38
C GLN A 144 6.36 35.07 2.41
N MET A 145 5.82 33.94 1.98
CA MET A 145 5.20 32.96 2.86
C MET A 145 6.27 32.08 3.50
N THR A 146 6.09 31.77 4.79
CA THR A 146 6.94 30.82 5.52
C THR A 146 6.07 30.00 6.46
N ALA A 147 6.26 28.69 6.47
CA ALA A 147 5.73 27.77 7.46
C ALA A 147 6.87 27.04 8.15
N GLU A 148 6.75 26.87 9.46
CA GLU A 148 7.72 26.12 10.26
C GLU A 148 7.02 25.08 11.12
N GLY A 149 7.61 23.89 11.22
CA GLY A 149 7.11 22.82 12.08
C GLY A 149 8.24 22.01 12.68
N GLU A 150 7.97 21.40 13.84
CA GLU A 150 8.90 20.51 14.54
C GLU A 150 8.36 19.08 14.53
N ILE A 151 9.21 18.13 14.19
CA ILE A 151 8.89 16.71 14.10
C ILE A 151 9.69 15.95 15.17
N PRO A 152 9.02 15.33 16.17
CA PRO A 152 9.70 14.48 17.14
C PRO A 152 10.32 13.25 16.47
N LEU A 153 11.60 12.99 16.72
CA LEU A 153 12.34 11.87 16.13
C LEU A 153 12.37 10.62 17.02
N ALA A 154 11.74 10.67 18.19
CA ALA A 154 11.57 9.51 19.05
C ALA A 154 10.83 8.38 18.30
N GLY A 155 11.53 7.30 17.98
CA GLY A 155 11.01 6.16 17.20
C GLY A 155 11.59 6.06 15.79
N ALA A 156 12.17 7.13 15.24
CA ALA A 156 12.69 7.16 13.87
C ALA A 156 13.77 6.10 13.62
N ALA A 157 14.70 5.90 14.56
CA ALA A 157 15.73 4.87 14.44
C ALA A 157 15.16 3.45 14.31
N ALA A 158 14.11 3.14 15.08
CA ALA A 158 13.46 1.83 15.05
C ALA A 158 12.62 1.67 13.77
N SER A 159 11.95 2.72 13.32
CA SER A 159 11.23 2.75 12.04
C SER A 159 12.17 2.50 10.85
N LEU A 160 13.31 3.20 10.80
CA LEU A 160 14.30 3.01 9.74
C LEU A 160 14.90 1.59 9.76
N LEU A 161 15.17 1.04 10.94
CA LEU A 161 15.63 -0.35 11.07
C LEU A 161 14.57 -1.33 10.59
N PHE A 162 13.31 -1.13 10.95
CA PHE A 162 12.20 -1.96 10.50
C PHE A 162 12.05 -1.94 8.98
N ILE A 163 12.21 -0.78 8.33
CA ILE A 163 12.21 -0.69 6.86
C ILE A 163 13.37 -1.50 6.29
N ASP A 164 14.59 -1.37 6.83
CA ASP A 164 15.72 -2.18 6.39
C ASP A 164 15.47 -3.69 6.59
N GLU A 165 14.82 -4.11 7.69
CA GLU A 165 14.46 -5.51 7.94
C GLU A 165 13.42 -6.01 6.93
N PHE A 166 12.33 -5.25 6.73
CA PHE A 166 11.25 -5.63 5.82
C PHE A 166 11.73 -5.70 4.36
N GLN A 167 12.56 -4.73 3.95
CA GLN A 167 13.19 -4.71 2.63
C GLN A 167 14.39 -5.66 2.51
N ARG A 168 14.74 -6.40 3.58
CA ARG A 168 15.84 -7.38 3.65
C ARG A 168 17.22 -6.76 3.39
N ARG A 169 17.43 -5.52 3.80
CA ARG A 169 18.66 -4.74 3.59
C ARG A 169 19.62 -4.76 4.79
N VAL A 170 19.24 -5.33 5.93
CA VAL A 170 20.13 -5.37 7.10
C VAL A 170 21.48 -5.99 6.78
N GLY A 171 22.56 -5.23 6.98
CA GLY A 171 23.93 -5.63 6.69
C GLY A 171 24.33 -5.50 5.21
N HIS A 172 23.49 -4.92 4.36
CA HIS A 172 23.82 -4.59 2.97
C HIS A 172 24.29 -3.14 2.85
N LEU A 173 25.04 -2.84 1.78
CA LEU A 173 25.57 -1.51 1.50
C LEU A 173 24.47 -0.46 1.28
N ASP A 174 23.29 -0.89 0.84
CA ASP A 174 22.14 -0.06 0.50
C ASP A 174 21.07 0.01 1.62
N ALA A 175 21.39 -0.43 2.84
CA ALA A 175 20.58 -0.14 4.02
C ALA A 175 20.65 1.34 4.42
N MET A 176 19.54 1.86 4.94
CA MET A 176 19.47 3.23 5.45
C MET A 176 20.10 3.36 6.84
N SER A 177 19.73 2.45 7.74
CA SER A 177 20.09 2.49 9.17
C SER A 177 21.09 1.40 9.55
N ALA A 178 20.89 0.17 9.08
CA ALA A 178 21.70 -1.00 9.45
C ALA A 178 22.66 -1.39 8.32
N LYS A 179 23.50 -0.44 7.89
CA LYS A 179 24.51 -0.62 6.84
C LYS A 179 25.49 -1.74 7.19
N GLY A 180 25.89 -2.51 6.18
CA GLY A 180 26.99 -3.47 6.26
C GLY A 180 27.80 -3.50 4.98
N ASP A 181 28.46 -4.61 4.69
CA ASP A 181 29.41 -4.77 3.58
C ASP A 181 28.91 -5.69 2.47
N LYS A 182 27.71 -6.28 2.61
CA LYS A 182 27.11 -7.14 1.59
C LYS A 182 26.62 -6.31 0.40
N ALA A 183 26.79 -6.85 -0.80
CA ALA A 183 26.22 -6.26 -2.01
C ALA A 183 24.68 -6.18 -1.91
N PRO A 184 24.02 -5.15 -2.49
CA PRO A 184 22.56 -5.08 -2.61
C PRO A 184 21.92 -6.39 -3.05
N ASN A 185 20.74 -6.71 -2.50
CA ASN A 185 19.95 -7.83 -2.99
C ASN A 185 19.45 -7.55 -4.42
N PRO A 186 19.20 -8.60 -5.24
CA PRO A 186 18.53 -8.42 -6.51
C PRO A 186 17.12 -7.82 -6.32
N PRO A 187 16.57 -7.15 -7.35
CA PRO A 187 15.21 -6.61 -7.26
C PRO A 187 14.21 -7.74 -7.07
N PRO A 188 13.13 -7.51 -6.28
CA PRO A 188 12.03 -8.46 -6.25
C PRO A 188 11.40 -8.56 -7.65
N PRO A 189 10.86 -9.72 -8.04
CA PRO A 189 10.20 -9.89 -9.34
C PRO A 189 8.81 -9.23 -9.38
N VAL A 190 8.47 -8.43 -8.37
CA VAL A 190 7.19 -7.72 -8.23
C VAL A 190 7.39 -6.21 -8.21
N SER A 191 6.41 -5.48 -8.75
CA SER A 191 6.40 -4.01 -8.76
C SER A 191 4.99 -3.48 -8.51
N ASP A 192 4.89 -2.36 -7.78
CA ASP A 192 3.61 -1.65 -7.60
C ASP A 192 3.07 -1.16 -8.95
N ILE A 193 1.75 -1.16 -9.09
CA ILE A 193 1.04 -0.45 -10.15
C ILE A 193 0.17 0.60 -9.46
N ARG A 194 0.38 1.87 -9.77
CA ARG A 194 -0.31 2.98 -9.12
C ARG A 194 -1.20 3.74 -10.09
N ARG A 195 -0.95 3.59 -11.39
CA ARG A 195 -1.69 4.27 -12.45
C ARG A 195 -2.07 3.27 -13.52
N PHE A 196 -3.16 3.55 -14.23
CA PHE A 196 -3.54 2.75 -15.39
C PHE A 196 -2.45 2.74 -16.47
N SER A 197 -1.68 3.82 -16.56
CA SER A 197 -0.55 3.94 -17.48
C SER A 197 0.66 3.06 -17.13
N ASP A 198 0.71 2.48 -15.92
CA ASP A 198 1.76 1.52 -15.53
C ASP A 198 1.49 0.12 -16.12
N PHE A 199 0.25 -0.18 -16.52
CA PHE A 199 -0.09 -1.42 -17.22
C PHE A 199 0.34 -1.39 -18.70
N PRO A 200 0.71 -2.55 -19.29
CA PRO A 200 0.78 -2.67 -20.73
C PRO A 200 -0.55 -2.30 -21.39
N GLU A 201 -0.50 -1.80 -22.63
CA GLU A 201 -1.68 -1.33 -23.35
C GLU A 201 -2.82 -2.37 -23.41
N THR A 202 -2.47 -3.64 -23.59
CA THR A 202 -3.40 -4.77 -23.66
C THR A 202 -4.14 -5.02 -22.33
N VAL A 203 -3.49 -4.82 -21.19
CA VAL A 203 -4.12 -4.91 -19.86
C VAL A 203 -4.87 -3.61 -19.55
N ARG A 204 -4.29 -2.46 -19.88
CA ARG A 204 -4.93 -1.14 -19.69
C ARG A 204 -6.28 -1.04 -20.39
N ALA A 205 -6.45 -1.69 -21.54
CA ALA A 205 -7.72 -1.77 -22.26
C ALA A 205 -8.85 -2.43 -21.45
N ARG A 206 -8.54 -3.23 -20.42
CA ARG A 206 -9.55 -3.83 -19.53
C ARG A 206 -10.25 -2.80 -18.65
N PHE A 207 -9.62 -1.64 -18.41
CA PHE A 207 -10.15 -0.54 -17.60
C PHE A 207 -10.84 0.54 -18.43
N ALA A 208 -10.79 0.45 -19.76
CA ALA A 208 -11.51 1.37 -20.64
C ALA A 208 -13.02 1.10 -20.61
N ASP A 209 -13.81 2.06 -21.11
CA ASP A 209 -15.26 1.90 -21.26
C ASP A 209 -15.62 0.61 -22.04
N GLY A 210 -16.54 -0.18 -21.48
CA GLY A 210 -16.91 -1.50 -21.99
C GLY A 210 -15.90 -2.63 -21.72
N GLY A 211 -14.78 -2.35 -21.04
CA GLY A 211 -13.81 -3.34 -20.58
C GLY A 211 -14.25 -4.12 -19.34
N GLU A 212 -13.56 -5.23 -19.05
CA GLU A 212 -13.88 -6.13 -17.92
C GLU A 212 -13.83 -5.44 -16.55
N CYS A 213 -12.98 -4.42 -16.40
CA CYS A 213 -12.75 -3.67 -15.17
C CYS A 213 -13.11 -2.18 -15.33
N ALA A 214 -14.02 -1.84 -16.26
CA ALA A 214 -14.35 -0.45 -16.61
C ALA A 214 -14.80 0.43 -15.43
N GLU A 215 -15.36 -0.18 -14.38
CA GLU A 215 -15.83 0.52 -13.18
C GLU A 215 -14.75 0.68 -12.09
N THR A 216 -13.48 0.39 -12.41
CA THR A 216 -12.37 0.59 -11.47
C THR A 216 -11.86 2.02 -11.58
N GLU A 217 -11.69 2.70 -10.45
CA GLU A 217 -11.03 4.00 -10.41
C GLU A 217 -9.52 3.85 -10.18
N GLU A 218 -8.70 4.74 -10.75
CA GLU A 218 -7.24 4.66 -10.66
C GLU A 218 -6.74 4.72 -9.21
N THR A 219 -7.42 5.50 -8.38
CA THR A 219 -7.17 5.61 -6.93
C THR A 219 -7.27 4.28 -6.20
N MET A 220 -8.00 3.30 -6.76
CA MET A 220 -8.11 1.96 -6.17
C MET A 220 -6.82 1.15 -6.33
N LEU A 221 -5.96 1.47 -7.30
CA LEU A 221 -4.71 0.76 -7.54
C LEU A 221 -3.68 0.97 -6.41
N GLU A 222 -3.76 2.09 -5.71
CA GLU A 222 -2.78 2.49 -4.69
C GLU A 222 -2.67 1.46 -3.56
N GLY A 223 -1.57 0.69 -3.59
CA GLY A 223 -1.30 -0.38 -2.62
C GLY A 223 -2.09 -1.68 -2.85
N ASN A 224 -2.95 -1.74 -3.88
CA ASN A 224 -3.80 -2.89 -4.18
C ASN A 224 -3.50 -3.53 -5.54
N ALA A 225 -2.68 -2.90 -6.39
CA ALA A 225 -2.30 -3.46 -7.69
C ALA A 225 -0.78 -3.68 -7.82
N LEU A 226 -0.41 -4.77 -8.47
CA LEU A 226 0.98 -5.13 -8.74
C LEU A 226 1.15 -5.90 -10.04
N ALA A 227 2.37 -5.86 -10.57
CA ALA A 227 2.88 -6.81 -11.55
C ALA A 227 3.84 -7.79 -10.88
N HIS A 228 3.83 -9.05 -11.31
CA HIS A 228 4.82 -10.07 -10.98
C HIS A 228 5.38 -10.66 -12.27
N LYS A 229 6.66 -10.39 -12.56
CA LYS A 229 7.41 -11.02 -13.64
C LYS A 229 7.72 -12.48 -13.28
N LEU A 230 6.90 -13.41 -13.78
CA LEU A 230 7.05 -14.86 -13.54
C LEU A 230 8.23 -15.44 -14.32
N ALA A 231 8.45 -14.95 -15.54
CA ALA A 231 9.55 -15.30 -16.44
C ALA A 231 9.84 -14.12 -17.40
N GLU A 232 10.76 -14.29 -18.35
CA GLU A 232 11.13 -13.22 -19.30
C GLU A 232 9.92 -12.68 -20.08
N GLU A 233 9.06 -13.58 -20.55
CA GLU A 233 7.87 -13.31 -21.39
C GLU A 233 6.56 -13.66 -20.68
N GLN A 234 6.58 -13.74 -19.34
CA GLN A 234 5.39 -14.06 -18.54
C GLN A 234 5.25 -13.09 -17.38
N THR A 235 4.16 -12.31 -17.38
CA THR A 235 3.86 -11.36 -16.31
C THR A 235 2.43 -11.54 -15.82
N LEU A 236 2.30 -11.61 -14.50
CA LEU A 236 1.02 -11.66 -13.79
C LEU A 236 0.68 -10.25 -13.31
N TYR A 237 -0.57 -9.83 -13.46
CA TYR A 237 -1.09 -8.56 -12.96
C TYR A 237 -2.21 -8.85 -11.98
N VAL A 238 -2.04 -8.47 -10.72
CA VAL A 238 -3.08 -8.60 -9.69
C VAL A 238 -3.63 -7.20 -9.44
N THR A 239 -4.94 -7.01 -9.58
CA THR A 239 -5.53 -5.67 -9.57
C THR A 239 -6.98 -5.69 -9.11
N PRO A 240 -7.45 -4.63 -8.44
CA PRO A 240 -8.88 -4.36 -8.33
C PRO A 240 -9.53 -4.35 -9.71
N CYS A 241 -10.75 -4.84 -9.81
CA CYS A 241 -11.50 -4.93 -11.05
C CYS A 241 -13.01 -4.77 -10.79
N GLY A 242 -13.47 -3.53 -10.83
CA GLY A 242 -14.85 -3.12 -10.56
C GLY A 242 -15.01 -2.39 -9.22
N MET A 243 -16.20 -1.82 -9.01
CA MET A 243 -16.51 -1.14 -7.75
C MET A 243 -16.59 -2.12 -6.58
N GLY A 244 -16.01 -1.72 -5.46
CA GLY A 244 -16.15 -2.43 -4.18
C GLY A 244 -17.37 -1.95 -3.39
N GLY A 245 -17.87 -2.82 -2.52
CA GLY A 245 -18.75 -2.43 -1.42
C GLY A 245 -17.95 -2.08 -0.16
N ALA A 246 -18.65 -1.75 0.94
CA ALA A 246 -18.00 -1.39 2.21
C ALA A 246 -17.09 -2.48 2.80
N TYR A 247 -17.26 -3.74 2.38
CA TYR A 247 -16.57 -4.90 2.98
C TYR A 247 -15.95 -5.86 1.97
N ASN A 248 -16.26 -5.73 0.68
CA ASN A 248 -15.83 -6.66 -0.35
C ASN A 248 -15.39 -5.86 -1.59
N PHE A 249 -14.14 -6.04 -1.99
CA PHE A 249 -13.57 -5.44 -3.18
C PHE A 249 -13.22 -6.53 -4.20
N PRO A 250 -13.71 -6.45 -5.45
CA PRO A 250 -13.43 -7.43 -6.48
C PRO A 250 -12.02 -7.23 -7.04
N TYR A 251 -11.32 -8.34 -7.25
CA TYR A 251 -10.01 -8.40 -7.90
C TYR A 251 -10.08 -9.33 -9.10
N ALA A 252 -9.36 -8.96 -10.15
CA ALA A 252 -9.04 -9.84 -11.27
C ALA A 252 -7.53 -10.08 -11.31
N VAL A 253 -7.16 -11.18 -11.94
CA VAL A 253 -5.76 -11.50 -12.21
C VAL A 253 -5.62 -11.68 -13.70
N PHE A 254 -4.76 -10.87 -14.32
CA PHE A 254 -4.41 -11.01 -15.73
C PHE A 254 -3.06 -11.69 -15.85
N VAL A 255 -2.90 -12.54 -16.85
CA VAL A 255 -1.61 -13.12 -17.21
C VAL A 255 -1.29 -12.76 -18.64
N ASP A 256 -0.13 -12.14 -18.84
CA ASP A 256 0.49 -11.92 -20.13
C ASP A 256 1.49 -13.05 -20.38
N VAL A 257 1.31 -13.79 -21.47
CA VAL A 257 2.23 -14.82 -21.95
C VAL A 257 2.56 -14.50 -23.40
N TYR A 258 3.81 -14.11 -23.67
CA TYR A 258 4.29 -13.69 -25.01
C TYR A 258 3.43 -12.59 -25.66
N GLY A 259 3.00 -11.59 -24.88
CA GLY A 259 2.17 -10.47 -25.33
C GLY A 259 0.68 -10.79 -25.44
N THR A 260 0.27 -12.02 -25.14
CA THR A 260 -1.13 -12.44 -25.12
C THR A 260 -1.67 -12.38 -23.71
N VAL A 261 -2.57 -11.42 -23.47
CA VAL A 261 -3.19 -11.21 -22.16
C VAL A 261 -4.49 -12.00 -22.04
N SER A 262 -4.61 -12.79 -20.98
CA SER A 262 -5.83 -13.51 -20.59
C SER A 262 -6.18 -13.27 -19.13
N THR A 263 -7.46 -13.43 -18.78
CA THR A 263 -7.92 -13.40 -17.39
C THR A 263 -7.70 -14.79 -16.79
N LEU A 264 -7.02 -14.85 -15.65
CA LEU A 264 -6.76 -16.07 -14.92
C LEU A 264 -8.00 -16.43 -14.11
N PRO A 265 -8.70 -17.55 -14.42
CA PRO A 265 -9.88 -17.95 -13.67
C PRO A 265 -9.48 -18.45 -12.28
N PHE A 266 -10.36 -18.23 -11.30
CA PHE A 266 -10.28 -18.75 -9.94
C PHE A 266 -11.16 -20.01 -9.85
N PRO A 267 -10.60 -21.22 -9.77
CA PRO A 267 -11.42 -22.42 -9.60
C PRO A 267 -12.11 -22.42 -8.23
N THR A 268 -13.38 -22.78 -8.17
CA THR A 268 -14.19 -22.81 -6.93
C THR A 268 -14.97 -24.11 -6.85
N MET A 269 -15.64 -24.37 -5.73
CA MET A 269 -16.68 -25.40 -5.67
C MET A 269 -18.07 -24.76 -5.68
N GLN A 270 -18.94 -25.26 -6.54
CA GLN A 270 -20.33 -24.83 -6.61
C GLN A 270 -21.22 -26.07 -6.57
N GLU A 271 -22.12 -26.14 -5.58
CA GLU A 271 -23.01 -27.29 -5.38
C GLU A 271 -22.26 -28.65 -5.31
N GLY A 272 -21.05 -28.65 -4.76
CA GLY A 272 -20.21 -29.84 -4.64
C GLY A 272 -19.48 -30.26 -5.93
N ALA A 273 -19.57 -29.47 -7.00
CA ALA A 273 -18.87 -29.69 -8.26
C ALA A 273 -17.83 -28.58 -8.53
N PRO A 274 -16.74 -28.88 -9.26
CA PRO A 274 -15.79 -27.85 -9.69
C PRO A 274 -16.45 -26.80 -10.60
N SER A 275 -16.18 -25.54 -10.32
CA SER A 275 -16.57 -24.37 -11.11
C SER A 275 -15.40 -23.38 -11.20
N ALA A 276 -15.60 -22.22 -11.82
CA ALA A 276 -14.63 -21.15 -11.81
C ALA A 276 -15.27 -19.77 -11.96
N THR A 277 -14.65 -18.76 -11.35
CA THR A 277 -15.02 -17.34 -11.51
C THR A 277 -13.87 -16.57 -12.17
N THR A 278 -14.15 -15.40 -12.74
CA THR A 278 -13.13 -14.51 -13.31
C THR A 278 -12.61 -13.48 -12.29
N SER A 279 -13.26 -13.38 -11.14
CA SER A 279 -12.86 -12.49 -10.05
C SER A 279 -12.99 -13.17 -8.68
N ALA A 280 -12.26 -12.62 -7.72
CA ALA A 280 -12.29 -13.01 -6.32
C ALA A 280 -12.36 -11.75 -5.43
N PHE A 281 -12.91 -11.86 -4.24
CA PHE A 281 -13.11 -10.72 -3.34
C PHE A 281 -12.07 -10.68 -2.22
N ASN A 282 -11.57 -9.48 -1.90
CA ASN A 282 -10.57 -9.26 -0.87
C ASN A 282 -9.34 -10.17 -1.06
N LEU A 283 -8.79 -10.15 -2.28
CA LEU A 283 -7.72 -11.04 -2.71
C LEU A 283 -6.38 -10.59 -2.13
N SER A 284 -5.58 -11.55 -1.67
CA SER A 284 -4.17 -11.37 -1.32
C SER A 284 -3.31 -12.29 -2.17
N TYR A 285 -2.07 -11.87 -2.43
CA TYR A 285 -1.10 -12.62 -3.22
C TYR A 285 0.27 -12.66 -2.55
N ASP A 286 0.75 -13.85 -2.22
CA ASP A 286 2.13 -14.10 -1.82
C ASP A 286 2.94 -14.54 -3.05
N TYR A 287 3.84 -13.66 -3.52
CA TYR A 287 4.63 -13.91 -4.71
C TYR A 287 5.73 -14.95 -4.50
N GLU A 288 6.18 -15.17 -3.26
CA GLU A 288 7.24 -16.13 -2.93
C GLU A 288 6.66 -17.54 -2.84
N ALA A 289 5.56 -17.70 -2.11
CA ALA A 289 4.82 -18.94 -2.03
C ALA A 289 4.04 -19.25 -3.32
N LYS A 290 3.83 -18.22 -4.15
CA LYS A 290 2.97 -18.25 -5.34
C LYS A 290 1.55 -18.69 -4.98
N THR A 291 1.02 -18.15 -3.89
CA THR A 291 -0.31 -18.49 -3.36
C THR A 291 -1.20 -17.26 -3.35
N PHE A 292 -2.48 -17.50 -3.60
CA PHE A 292 -3.53 -16.51 -3.48
C PHE A 292 -4.48 -16.93 -2.37
N SER A 293 -4.99 -15.97 -1.62
CA SER A 293 -6.08 -16.19 -0.68
C SER A 293 -7.15 -15.14 -0.90
N ALA A 294 -8.42 -15.51 -0.82
CA ALA A 294 -9.53 -14.57 -0.88
C ALA A 294 -10.50 -14.83 0.28
N PHE A 295 -11.12 -13.76 0.77
CA PHE A 295 -12.16 -13.87 1.76
C PHE A 295 -13.36 -13.01 1.42
N PHE A 296 -14.39 -13.63 0.86
CA PHE A 296 -15.68 -12.99 0.67
C PHE A 296 -16.44 -12.95 1.98
N LYS A 297 -16.74 -11.75 2.47
CA LYS A 297 -17.51 -11.54 3.70
C LYS A 297 -19.00 -11.54 3.38
N GLY A 298 -19.77 -12.44 3.99
CA GLY A 298 -21.23 -12.45 3.88
C GLY A 298 -21.89 -11.21 4.51
N ARG A 299 -21.25 -10.64 5.54
CA ARG A 299 -21.62 -9.36 6.17
C ARG A 299 -20.40 -8.68 6.79
N GLY A 300 -20.56 -7.42 7.21
CA GLY A 300 -19.43 -6.56 7.59
C GLY A 300 -18.49 -7.10 8.67
N VAL A 301 -19.01 -7.84 9.64
CA VAL A 301 -18.20 -8.46 10.70
C VAL A 301 -17.32 -9.62 10.19
N GLY A 302 -17.66 -10.24 9.06
CA GLY A 302 -16.88 -11.34 8.48
C GLY A 302 -16.98 -12.66 9.25
N ASP A 303 -18.05 -12.89 10.01
CA ASP A 303 -18.29 -14.15 10.73
C ASP A 303 -18.93 -15.25 9.86
N CYS A 304 -19.12 -14.96 8.58
CA CYS A 304 -19.63 -15.85 7.55
C CYS A 304 -19.18 -15.43 6.16
N GLY A 305 -19.31 -16.34 5.20
CA GLY A 305 -18.95 -16.13 3.81
C GLY A 305 -18.11 -17.28 3.26
N THR A 306 -17.20 -16.96 2.34
CA THR A 306 -16.36 -17.95 1.64
C THR A 306 -14.90 -17.56 1.75
N PHE A 307 -14.09 -18.48 2.24
CA PHE A 307 -12.63 -18.41 2.18
C PHE A 307 -12.13 -19.33 1.09
N ASN A 308 -11.16 -18.84 0.31
CA ASN A 308 -10.50 -19.60 -0.73
C ASN A 308 -8.98 -19.45 -0.62
N GLU A 309 -8.27 -20.52 -0.94
CA GLU A 309 -6.84 -20.52 -1.18
C GLU A 309 -6.51 -21.21 -2.51
N TRP A 310 -5.66 -20.58 -3.30
CA TRP A 310 -5.15 -21.12 -4.55
C TRP A 310 -3.64 -21.11 -4.60
N LYS A 311 -3.08 -22.03 -5.37
CA LYS A 311 -1.68 -22.00 -5.76
C LYS A 311 -1.54 -21.71 -7.24
N LEU A 312 -0.67 -20.77 -7.60
CA LEU A 312 -0.26 -20.55 -8.97
C LEU A 312 0.71 -21.66 -9.39
N ALA A 313 0.33 -22.40 -10.43
CA ALA A 313 1.08 -23.51 -11.00
C ALA A 313 1.25 -23.33 -12.51
N GLU A 314 2.24 -24.02 -13.08
CA GLU A 314 2.38 -24.08 -14.54
C GLU A 314 1.43 -25.14 -15.11
N GLY A 315 0.65 -24.75 -16.12
CA GLY A 315 -0.22 -25.63 -16.89
C GLY A 315 0.31 -25.89 -18.29
N ALA A 316 -0.46 -26.62 -19.09
CA ALA A 316 -0.09 -26.96 -20.46
C ALA A 316 -0.06 -25.73 -21.41
N ILE A 317 -0.77 -24.67 -21.06
CA ILE A 317 -0.94 -23.45 -21.87
C ILE A 317 -0.46 -22.19 -21.15
N GLY A 318 0.31 -22.35 -20.07
CA GLY A 318 0.80 -21.25 -19.23
C GLY A 318 0.33 -21.34 -17.77
N PRO A 319 0.53 -20.26 -16.99
CA PRO A 319 0.16 -20.22 -15.58
C PRO A 319 -1.34 -20.45 -15.35
N GLN A 320 -1.68 -21.21 -14.30
CA GLN A 320 -3.04 -21.52 -13.88
C GLN A 320 -3.16 -21.51 -12.36
N LEU A 321 -4.34 -21.18 -11.84
CA LEU A 321 -4.64 -21.35 -10.42
C LEU A 321 -5.16 -22.76 -10.15
N VAL A 322 -4.68 -23.35 -9.07
CA VAL A 322 -5.17 -24.63 -8.54
C VAL A 322 -5.81 -24.37 -7.19
N LEU A 323 -7.08 -24.74 -7.02
CA LEU A 323 -7.78 -24.63 -5.74
C LEU A 323 -7.13 -25.57 -4.72
N VAL A 324 -6.58 -24.97 -3.66
CA VAL A 324 -5.97 -25.67 -2.53
C VAL A 324 -7.04 -25.92 -1.47
N GLU A 325 -7.81 -24.88 -1.17
CA GLU A 325 -8.82 -24.91 -0.12
C GLU A 325 -10.00 -24.02 -0.48
N GLU A 326 -11.20 -24.49 -0.18
CA GLU A 326 -12.38 -23.66 -0.07
C GLU A 326 -13.12 -24.03 1.20
N ALA A 327 -13.50 -23.02 1.96
CA ALA A 327 -14.30 -23.16 3.17
C ALA A 327 -15.48 -22.18 3.12
N PHE A 328 -16.63 -22.64 3.59
CA PHE A 328 -17.86 -21.87 3.59
C PHE A 328 -18.53 -21.95 4.97
N ARG A 329 -19.05 -20.81 5.42
CA ARG A 329 -19.85 -20.71 6.63
C ARG A 329 -21.07 -19.84 6.38
N ASP A 330 -22.25 -20.38 6.71
CA ASP A 330 -23.50 -19.62 6.73
C ASP A 330 -23.50 -18.55 7.81
N CYS A 331 -24.20 -17.44 7.54
CA CYS A 331 -24.32 -16.34 8.50
C CYS A 331 -25.17 -16.74 9.70
N PRO A 332 -24.62 -16.67 10.93
CA PRO A 332 -25.42 -16.94 12.11
C PRO A 332 -26.52 -15.90 12.28
N ALA A 333 -27.65 -16.32 12.85
CA ALA A 333 -28.81 -15.46 13.04
C ALA A 333 -28.51 -14.25 13.93
N GLU A 334 -27.61 -14.42 14.89
CA GLU A 334 -27.13 -13.38 15.80
C GLU A 334 -25.64 -13.11 15.56
N ILE A 335 -25.17 -11.90 15.85
CA ILE A 335 -23.75 -11.54 15.85
C ILE A 335 -23.24 -11.75 17.28
N ASP A 336 -22.24 -12.60 17.47
CA ASP A 336 -21.49 -12.67 18.72
C ASP A 336 -20.27 -11.77 18.63
N GLU A 337 -20.32 -10.61 19.30
CA GLU A 337 -19.23 -9.63 19.32
C GLU A 337 -17.95 -10.17 20.01
N ASN A 338 -18.04 -11.29 20.74
CA ASN A 338 -16.90 -11.92 21.40
C ASN A 338 -16.38 -13.15 20.64
N GLU A 339 -17.02 -13.54 19.53
CA GLU A 339 -16.55 -14.67 18.73
C GLU A 339 -15.22 -14.31 18.04
N THR A 340 -14.22 -15.16 18.23
CA THR A 340 -12.98 -15.06 17.45
C THR A 340 -13.19 -15.75 16.11
N ILE A 341 -13.13 -14.99 15.02
CA ILE A 341 -13.26 -15.52 13.66
C ILE A 341 -11.97 -16.26 13.29
N ASP A 342 -12.00 -17.58 13.39
CA ASP A 342 -10.93 -18.46 12.92
C ASP A 342 -11.34 -19.18 11.64
N LEU A 343 -10.86 -18.65 10.51
CA LEU A 343 -11.15 -19.20 9.17
C LEU A 343 -10.69 -20.65 9.02
N GLN A 344 -9.66 -21.09 9.77
CA GLN A 344 -9.13 -22.46 9.66
C GLN A 344 -10.11 -23.53 10.16
N ASN A 345 -11.05 -23.14 11.02
CA ASN A 345 -12.05 -24.03 11.59
C ASN A 345 -13.35 -24.08 10.77
N TRP A 346 -13.45 -23.29 9.69
CA TRP A 346 -14.66 -23.29 8.87
C TRP A 346 -14.83 -24.61 8.12
N PRO A 347 -16.08 -25.07 7.90
CA PRO A 347 -16.34 -26.26 7.10
C PRO A 347 -15.73 -26.14 5.70
N LYS A 348 -14.86 -27.10 5.35
CA LYS A 348 -14.25 -27.17 4.01
C LYS A 348 -15.26 -27.72 3.01
N THR A 349 -15.45 -27.01 1.92
CA THR A 349 -16.08 -27.53 0.69
C THR A 349 -15.02 -28.16 -0.23
N TRP A 350 -13.75 -27.80 -0.06
CA TRP A 350 -12.60 -28.44 -0.70
C TRP A 350 -11.33 -28.40 0.18
N PRO A 351 -10.52 -29.46 0.22
CA PRO A 351 -10.83 -30.81 -0.28
C PRO A 351 -11.94 -31.45 0.56
N LEU A 352 -12.78 -32.27 -0.07
CA LEU A 352 -13.74 -33.10 0.65
C LEU A 352 -12.97 -34.14 1.47
N ARG A 353 -13.31 -34.25 2.76
CA ARG A 353 -12.71 -35.24 3.67
C ARG A 353 -13.18 -36.66 3.38
#